data_AF-A0A9Q3GCV1-F1
#
_entry.id   AF-A0A9Q3GCV1-F1
#
_cell.length_a   1.000
_cell.length_b   1.000
_cell.length_c   1.000
_cell.angle_alpha   90.00
_cell.angle_beta   90.00
_cell.angle_gamma   90.00
#
_symmetry.space_group_name_H-M   'P 1'
#
loop_
_entity.id
_entity.type
_entity.pdbx_description
1 polymer ?
#
loop_
_entity_poly.entity_id
_entity_poly.type
_entity_poly.pdbx_seq_one_letter_code
_entity_poly.pdbx_strand_id
1 'polypeptide(L)'
;MVVGRITHYAIDLALFSTVLAGIKRNTGYSVKVKELPEGAPQTIAVTYLNLGERIFDYISAYSHTSTYFQREGPNGTGRWGWGSNP
;
A
#
# COMPACT_ATOMS: atom_id res chain seq x y z
N MET A 1 -16.49 20.70 -12.28
CA MET A 1 -16.65 19.23 -12.47
C MET A 1 -15.35 18.49 -12.84
N VAL A 2 -14.15 19.02 -12.54
CA VAL A 2 -12.87 18.39 -12.93
C VAL A 2 -11.98 18.03 -11.72
N VAL A 3 -11.96 18.89 -10.68
CA VAL A 3 -11.13 18.69 -9.49
C VAL A 3 -11.43 17.35 -8.78
N GLY A 4 -12.69 16.99 -8.61
CA GLY A 4 -13.06 15.73 -7.95
C GLY A 4 -12.55 14.47 -8.67
N ARG A 5 -12.52 14.48 -10.01
CA ARG A 5 -12.01 13.36 -10.81
C ARG A 5 -10.48 13.26 -10.76
N ILE A 6 -9.79 14.40 -10.83
CA ILE A 6 -8.33 14.45 -10.71
C ILE A 6 -7.91 13.93 -9.33
N THR A 7 -8.57 14.37 -8.26
CA THR A 7 -8.27 13.89 -6.91
C THR A 7 -8.52 12.40 -6.78
N HIS A 8 -9.62 11.86 -7.33
CA HIS A 8 -9.85 10.42 -7.34
C HIS A 8 -8.74 9.65 -8.07
N TYR A 9 -8.37 10.06 -9.29
CA TYR A 9 -7.30 9.37 -10.01
C TYR A 9 -5.94 9.48 -9.32
N ALA A 10 -5.67 10.61 -8.64
CA ALA A 10 -4.48 10.75 -7.83
C ALA A 10 -4.49 9.79 -6.62
N ILE A 11 -5.64 9.64 -5.96
CA ILE A 11 -5.83 8.68 -4.86
C ILE A 11 -5.68 7.25 -5.38
N ASP A 12 -6.31 6.90 -6.50
CA ASP A 12 -6.23 5.57 -7.10
C ASP A 12 -4.79 5.22 -7.50
N LEU A 13 -4.06 6.18 -8.09
CA LEU A 13 -2.64 6.02 -8.38
C LEU A 13 -1.84 5.84 -7.08
N ALA A 14 -2.08 6.63 -6.04
CA ALA A 14 -1.38 6.45 -4.77
C ALA A 14 -1.68 5.08 -4.11
N LEU A 15 -2.93 4.62 -4.17
CA LEU A 15 -3.33 3.31 -3.67
C LEU A 15 -2.63 2.20 -4.45
N PHE A 16 -2.61 2.29 -5.78
CA PHE A 16 -1.99 1.29 -6.64
C PHE A 16 -0.48 1.17 -6.37
N SER A 17 0.23 2.28 -6.21
CA SER A 17 1.66 2.23 -5.84
C SER A 17 1.89 1.67 -4.45
N THR A 18 1.00 1.98 -3.49
CA THR A 18 1.06 1.45 -2.12
C THR A 18 0.82 -0.06 -2.09
N VAL A 19 -0.09 -0.59 -2.91
CA VAL A 19 -0.33 -2.04 -3.04
C VAL A 19 0.90 -2.74 -3.62
N LEU A 20 1.51 -2.20 -4.67
CA LEU A 20 2.74 -2.74 -5.25
C LEU A 20 3.90 -2.75 -4.24
N ALA A 21 4.02 -1.69 -3.43
CA ALA A 21 4.98 -1.63 -2.33
C ALA A 21 4.73 -2.71 -1.27
N GLY A 22 3.47 -2.93 -0.90
CA GLY A 22 3.09 -4.00 0.04
C GLY A 22 3.44 -5.41 -0.49
N ILE A 23 3.21 -5.66 -1.78
CA ILE A 23 3.61 -6.93 -2.43
C ILE A 23 5.13 -7.11 -2.34
N LYS A 24 5.91 -6.07 -2.69
CA LYS A 24 7.37 -6.09 -2.58
C LYS A 24 7.83 -6.35 -1.14
N ARG A 25 7.17 -5.76 -0.13
CA ARG A 25 7.53 -5.94 1.27
C ARG A 25 7.21 -7.33 1.82
N ASN A 26 6.09 -7.92 1.40
CA ASN A 26 5.64 -9.23 1.87
C ASN A 26 6.34 -10.38 1.13
N THR A 27 6.48 -10.26 -0.19
CA THR A 27 7.00 -11.34 -1.05
C THR A 27 8.45 -11.17 -1.47
N GLY A 28 9.01 -9.96 -1.35
CA GLY A 28 10.35 -9.63 -1.87
C GLY A 28 10.41 -9.34 -3.37
N TYR A 29 9.31 -9.53 -4.12
CA TYR A 29 9.29 -9.28 -5.57
C TYR A 29 9.08 -7.79 -5.90
N SER A 30 10.00 -7.20 -6.65
CA SER A 30 9.89 -5.83 -7.14
C SER A 30 9.50 -5.77 -8.62
N VAL A 31 8.82 -4.70 -9.01
CA VAL A 31 8.53 -4.41 -10.42
C VAL A 31 9.86 -4.17 -11.16
N LYS A 32 10.03 -4.80 -12.31
CA LYS A 32 11.24 -4.67 -13.11
C LYS A 32 11.28 -3.36 -13.90
N VAL A 33 11.51 -2.26 -13.19
CA VAL A 33 11.61 -0.91 -13.80
C VAL A 33 12.83 -0.78 -14.73
N LYS A 34 13.82 -1.67 -14.59
CA LYS A 34 15.01 -1.71 -15.44
C LYS A 34 14.77 -2.29 -16.83
N GLU A 35 13.65 -2.96 -17.06
CA GLU A 35 13.25 -3.45 -18.39
C GLU A 35 12.53 -2.37 -19.22
N LEU A 36 12.24 -1.21 -18.62
CA LEU A 36 11.63 -0.07 -19.31
C LEU A 36 12.68 0.70 -20.12
N PRO A 37 12.28 1.40 -21.20
CA PRO A 37 13.16 2.26 -21.97
C PRO A 37 13.86 3.29 -21.07
N GLU A 38 15.18 3.43 -21.22
CA GLU A 38 15.95 4.43 -20.48
C GLU A 38 15.44 5.84 -20.78
N GLY A 39 15.14 6.62 -19.74
CA GLY A 39 14.68 8.01 -19.86
C GLY A 39 13.56 8.39 -18.89
N ALA A 40 12.73 9.35 -19.30
CA ALA A 40 11.60 9.86 -18.53
C ALA A 40 10.62 8.78 -17.99
N PRO A 41 10.19 7.76 -18.76
CA PRO A 41 9.24 6.77 -18.26
C PRO A 41 9.81 5.92 -17.12
N GLN A 42 11.10 5.58 -17.18
CA GLN A 42 11.78 4.85 -16.11
C GLN A 42 11.85 5.69 -14.83
N THR A 43 12.25 6.96 -14.92
CA THR A 43 12.32 7.86 -13.76
C THR A 43 10.96 8.08 -13.11
N ILE A 44 9.90 8.24 -13.91
CA ILE A 44 8.54 8.38 -13.40
C ILE A 44 8.11 7.09 -12.69
N ALA A 45 8.34 5.92 -13.28
CA ALA A 45 8.00 4.64 -12.67
C ALA A 45 8.76 4.41 -11.35
N VAL A 46 10.07 4.71 -11.31
CA VAL A 46 10.88 4.63 -10.07
C VAL A 46 10.31 5.58 -9.01
N THR A 47 10.04 6.84 -9.36
CA THR A 47 9.52 7.84 -8.41
C THR A 47 8.15 7.44 -7.87
N TYR A 48 7.29 6.95 -8.76
CA TYR A 48 5.93 6.51 -8.42
C TYR A 48 5.91 5.30 -7.49
N LEU A 49 6.76 4.30 -7.74
CA LEU A 49 6.91 3.14 -6.85
C LEU A 49 7.53 3.54 -5.50
N ASN A 50 8.52 4.45 -5.50
CA ASN A 50 9.12 4.97 -4.27
C ASN A 50 8.11 5.72 -3.40
N LEU A 51 7.20 6.49 -4.02
CA LEU A 51 6.11 7.15 -3.31
C LEU A 51 5.21 6.14 -2.59
N GLY A 52 4.83 5.05 -3.27
CA GLY A 52 4.02 3.98 -2.69
C GLY A 52 4.70 3.29 -1.50
N GLU A 53 6.01 3.06 -1.58
CA GLU A 53 6.81 2.51 -0.48
C GLU A 53 6.76 3.42 0.76
N ARG A 54 6.93 4.72 0.58
CA ARG A 54 6.85 5.68 1.70
C ARG A 54 5.47 5.74 2.34
N ILE A 55 4.41 5.73 1.54
CA ILE A 55 3.04 5.73 2.04
C ILE A 55 2.78 4.43 2.82
N PHE A 56 3.17 3.29 2.26
CA PHE A 56 3.04 1.99 2.91
C PHE A 56 3.78 1.95 4.25
N ASP A 57 5.02 2.42 4.29
CA ASP A 57 5.84 2.47 5.51
C ASP A 57 5.23 3.41 6.56
N TYR A 58 4.69 4.55 6.14
CA TYR A 58 4.01 5.49 7.03
C TYR A 58 2.76 4.88 7.65
N ILE A 59 1.90 4.25 6.84
CA ILE A 59 0.68 3.58 7.32
C ILE A 59 1.05 2.41 8.25
N SER A 60 2.07 1.64 7.90
CA SER A 60 2.56 0.53 8.72
C SER A 60 3.08 1.03 10.07
N ALA A 61 3.89 2.08 10.09
CA ALA A 61 4.36 2.71 11.32
C ALA A 61 3.20 3.29 12.14
N TYR A 62 2.22 3.92 11.49
CA TYR A 62 1.02 4.43 12.14
C TYR A 62 0.18 3.31 12.76
N SER A 63 0.13 2.13 12.13
CA SER A 63 -0.55 0.96 12.70
C SER A 63 0.11 0.47 13.99
N HIS A 64 1.42 0.68 14.18
CA HIS A 64 2.10 0.33 15.42
C HIS A 64 1.86 1.33 16.56
N THR A 65 1.57 2.59 16.24
CA THR A 65 1.41 3.66 17.26
C THR A 65 -0.05 3.95 17.58
N SER A 66 -0.97 3.53 16.72
CA SER A 66 -2.39 3.80 16.86
C SER A 66 -3.09 2.79 17.78
N THR A 67 -3.91 3.30 18.69
CA THR A 67 -4.76 2.53 19.61
C THR A 67 -5.87 1.74 18.89
N TYR A 68 -6.13 2.04 17.61
CA TYR A 68 -7.13 1.34 16.80
C TYR A 68 -6.64 0.02 16.23
N PHE A 69 -5.32 -0.22 16.22
CA PHE A 69 -4.74 -1.46 15.71
C PHE A 69 -4.30 -2.34 16.87
N GLN A 70 -4.75 -3.58 16.84
CA GLN A 70 -4.34 -4.61 17.81
C GLN A 70 -3.46 -5.62 17.07
N ARG A 71 -2.36 -6.04 17.71
CA ARG A 71 -1.62 -7.21 17.25
C ARG A 71 -2.44 -8.45 17.58
N GLU A 72 -2.90 -9.15 16.56
CA GLU A 72 -3.50 -10.46 16.75
C GLU A 72 -2.39 -11.42 17.23
N GLY A 73 -2.48 -11.83 18.49
CA GLY A 73 -1.54 -12.78 19.09
C GLY A 73 -1.81 -14.20 18.61
N PRO A 74 -0.91 -15.16 18.88
CA PRO A 74 -1.07 -16.55 18.44
C PRO A 74 -2.34 -17.25 18.96
N ASN A 75 -2.93 -16.73 20.05
CA ASN A 75 -4.22 -17.19 20.60
C ASN A 75 -5.38 -16.21 20.30
N GLY A 76 -5.21 -15.33 19.32
CA GLY A 76 -6.28 -14.48 18.81
C GLY A 76 -7.37 -15.38 18.26
N THR A 77 -8.55 -15.34 18.88
CA THR A 77 -9.75 -15.92 18.31
C THR A 77 -10.06 -15.16 17.02
N GLY A 78 -9.46 -15.58 15.90
CA GLY A 78 -9.60 -15.03 14.56
C GLY A 78 -10.99 -15.28 13.97
N ARG A 79 -12.03 -14.98 14.75
CA ARG A 79 -13.40 -14.88 14.29
C ARG A 79 -13.58 -13.41 13.94
N TRP A 80 -13.45 -13.09 12.65
CA TRP A 80 -14.19 -11.96 12.08
C TRP A 80 -15.61 -12.05 12.65
N GLY A 81 -16.04 -11.04 13.41
CA GLY A 81 -17.24 -11.07 14.26
C GLY A 81 -18.56 -11.13 13.50
N TRP A 82 -18.68 -12.04 12.53
CA TRP A 82 -19.89 -12.44 11.85
C TRP A 82 -20.21 -13.86 12.29
N GLY A 83 -21.14 -13.98 13.23
CA GLY A 83 -21.70 -15.27 13.64
C GLY A 83 -21.02 -15.88 14.87
N SER A 84 -21.21 -15.28 16.03
CA SER A 84 -21.30 -16.02 17.29
C SER A 84 -22.48 -15.46 18.08
N ASN A 85 -23.67 -16.01 17.81
CA ASN A 85 -24.75 -16.02 18.79
C ASN A 85 -25.02 -17.49 19.16
N PRO A 86 -25.47 -17.75 20.40
CA PRO A 86 -25.36 -19.04 21.09
C PRO A 86 -26.15 -20.18 20.42
#